data_AF-A0A136N9P2-F1
#
_entry.id   AF-A0A136N9P2-F1
#
_cell.length_a   1.000
_cell.length_b   1.000
_cell.length_c   1.000
_cell.angle_alpha   90.00
_cell.angle_beta   90.00
_cell.angle_gamma   90.00
#
_symmetry.space_group_name_H-M   'P 1'
#
loop_
_entity.id
_entity.type
_entity.pdbx_description
1 polymer ?
#
loop_
_entity_poly.entity_id
_entity_poly.type
_entity_poly.pdbx_seq_one_letter_code
_entity_poly.pdbx_strand_id
1 'polypeptide(L)'
;MKKTLLVLILIINSVSLFAYDRIAFDKEQQRQENIIQLAFSNGNLTQNEYNKLIRQQEIIKEAIEDADLDHHWTKLEYDEVKSMLKKAAKKVNRYQRNREHF
;
A
#
# COMPACT_ATOMS: atom_id res chain seq x y z
N MET A 1 42.24 -3.33 -17.16
CA MET A 1 41.46 -2.09 -17.36
C MET A 1 40.05 -2.34 -17.90
N LYS A 2 39.85 -3.10 -18.99
CA LYS A 2 38.49 -3.38 -19.52
C LYS A 2 37.63 -4.25 -18.59
N LYS A 3 38.24 -5.24 -17.92
CA LYS A 3 37.55 -6.16 -17.00
C LYS A 3 37.11 -5.49 -15.69
N THR A 4 37.88 -4.51 -15.19
CA THR A 4 37.54 -3.74 -13.99
C THR A 4 36.39 -2.76 -14.24
N LEU A 5 36.26 -2.24 -15.47
CA LEU A 5 35.17 -1.35 -15.86
C LEU A 5 33.81 -2.09 -15.91
N LEU A 6 33.80 -3.34 -16.36
CA LEU A 6 32.60 -4.18 -16.43
C LEU A 6 32.03 -4.54 -15.05
N VAL A 7 32.89 -4.76 -14.06
CA VAL A 7 32.46 -5.04 -12.68
C VAL A 7 31.81 -3.80 -12.05
N LEU A 8 32.31 -2.61 -12.35
CA LEU A 8 31.76 -1.35 -11.82
C LEU A 8 30.35 -1.07 -12.39
N ILE A 9 30.11 -1.38 -13.67
CA ILE A 9 28.79 -1.20 -14.33
C ILE A 9 27.75 -2.19 -13.77
N LEU A 10 28.16 -3.39 -13.37
CA LEU A 10 27.26 -4.42 -12.83
C LEU A 10 26.73 -4.06 -11.43
N ILE A 11 27.53 -3.36 -10.62
CA ILE A 11 27.16 -2.92 -9.27
C ILE A 11 26.14 -1.75 -9.31
N ILE A 12 26.22 -0.88 -10.33
CA ILE A 12 25.33 0.29 -10.44
C ILE A 12 23.90 -0.11 -10.84
N ASN A 13 23.71 -1.25 -11.53
CA ASN A 13 22.39 -1.68 -11.98
C ASN A 13 21.55 -2.41 -10.91
N SER A 14 22.12 -2.75 -9.75
CA SER A 14 21.39 -3.54 -8.73
C SER A 14 20.46 -2.71 -7.84
N VAL A 15 20.57 -1.37 -7.87
CA VAL A 15 19.89 -0.49 -6.90
C VAL A 15 18.49 -0.06 -7.38
N SER A 16 18.14 -0.29 -8.66
CA SER A 16 16.94 0.31 -9.27
C SER A 16 15.62 -0.43 -9.05
N LEU A 17 15.62 -1.64 -8.46
CA LEU A 17 14.43 -2.49 -8.42
C LEU A 17 13.42 -2.13 -7.31
N PHE A 18 13.85 -1.46 -6.24
CA PHE A 18 12.98 -1.21 -5.08
C PHE A 18 12.15 0.08 -5.18
N ALA A 19 12.59 1.06 -5.97
CA ALA A 19 11.88 2.34 -6.11
C ALA A 19 10.54 2.22 -6.86
N TYR A 20 10.37 1.20 -7.70
CA TYR A 20 9.14 1.00 -8.49
C TYR A 20 7.95 0.59 -7.61
N ASP A 21 8.18 -0.24 -6.60
CA ASP A 21 7.11 -0.80 -5.78
C ASP A 21 6.53 0.19 -4.76
N ARG A 22 7.34 1.13 -4.25
CA ARG A 22 6.89 2.20 -3.35
C ARG A 22 5.79 3.05 -3.98
N ILE A 23 5.97 3.45 -5.24
CA ILE A 23 4.94 4.21 -5.99
C ILE A 23 3.66 3.39 -6.17
N ALA A 24 3.77 2.06 -6.29
CA ALA A 24 2.61 1.19 -6.43
C ALA A 24 1.80 1.10 -5.12
N PHE A 25 2.45 1.11 -3.96
CA PHE A 25 1.77 1.07 -2.66
C PHE A 25 0.95 2.35 -2.39
N ASP A 26 1.51 3.53 -2.64
CA ASP A 26 0.77 4.81 -2.53
C ASP A 26 -0.46 4.82 -3.43
N LYS A 27 -0.29 4.39 -4.70
CA LYS A 27 -1.39 4.34 -5.66
C LYS A 27 -2.48 3.37 -5.23
N GLU A 28 -2.10 2.21 -4.70
CA GLU A 28 -3.07 1.22 -4.22
C GLU A 28 -3.80 1.72 -2.96
N GLN A 29 -3.10 2.36 -2.03
CA GLN A 29 -3.71 3.00 -0.87
C GLN A 29 -4.73 4.06 -1.30
N GLN A 30 -4.33 5.01 -2.16
CA GLN A 30 -5.20 6.05 -2.66
C GLN A 30 -6.42 5.48 -3.39
N ARG A 31 -6.23 4.41 -4.18
CA ARG A 31 -7.33 3.71 -4.84
C ARG A 31 -8.31 3.14 -3.82
N GLN A 32 -7.83 2.55 -2.73
CA GLN A 32 -8.68 2.02 -1.67
C GLN A 32 -9.45 3.12 -0.95
N GLU A 33 -8.79 4.24 -0.60
CA GLU A 33 -9.44 5.41 0.00
C GLU A 33 -10.59 5.94 -0.87
N ASN A 34 -10.35 6.11 -2.16
CA ASN A 34 -11.36 6.57 -3.11
C ASN A 34 -12.56 5.60 -3.17
N ILE A 35 -12.31 4.28 -3.18
CA ILE A 35 -13.38 3.27 -3.16
C ILE A 35 -14.18 3.36 -1.86
N ILE A 36 -13.51 3.54 -0.72
CA ILE A 36 -14.15 3.66 0.59
C ILE A 36 -15.03 4.92 0.64
N GLN A 37 -14.51 6.06 0.20
CA GLN A 37 -15.25 7.32 0.16
C GLN A 37 -16.47 7.23 -0.75
N LEU A 38 -16.31 6.69 -1.96
CA LEU A 38 -17.42 6.51 -2.90
C LEU A 38 -18.47 5.51 -2.36
N ALA A 39 -18.02 4.44 -1.70
CA ALA A 39 -18.94 3.50 -1.09
C ALA A 39 -19.75 4.16 0.03
N PHE A 40 -19.12 4.99 0.86
CA PHE A 40 -19.81 5.74 1.91
C PHE A 40 -20.77 6.80 1.36
N SER A 41 -20.35 7.59 0.36
CA SER A 41 -21.21 8.61 -0.26
C SER A 41 -22.44 8.01 -0.92
N ASN A 42 -22.33 6.79 -1.45
CA ASN A 42 -23.43 6.06 -2.06
C ASN A 42 -24.33 5.33 -1.03
N GLY A 43 -24.07 5.48 0.27
CA GLY A 43 -24.79 4.78 1.33
C GLY A 43 -24.50 3.28 1.42
N ASN A 44 -23.42 2.83 0.79
CA ASN A 44 -23.01 1.42 0.76
C ASN A 44 -22.22 1.01 2.02
N LEU A 45 -21.85 1.97 2.86
CA LEU A 45 -21.17 1.76 4.14
C LEU A 45 -21.89 2.54 5.22
N THR A 46 -22.02 1.95 6.40
CA THR A 46 -22.39 2.70 7.59
C THR A 46 -21.26 3.63 8.04
N GLN A 47 -21.58 4.65 8.83
CA GLN A 47 -20.56 5.52 9.45
C GLN A 47 -19.50 4.72 10.23
N ASN A 48 -19.93 3.68 10.96
CA ASN A 48 -19.03 2.83 11.74
C ASN A 48 -18.08 2.01 10.86
N GLU A 49 -18.56 1.49 9.73
CA GLU A 49 -17.71 0.75 8.77
C GLU A 49 -16.75 1.68 8.05
N TYR A 50 -17.22 2.85 7.64
CA TYR A 50 -16.38 3.90 7.04
C TYR A 50 -15.25 4.29 7.99
N ASN A 51 -15.55 4.62 9.25
CA ASN A 51 -14.54 5.00 10.24
C ASN A 51 -13.51 3.87 10.46
N LYS A 52 -13.94 2.61 10.51
CA LYS A 52 -13.06 1.44 10.63
C LYS A 52 -12.18 1.20 9.41
N LEU A 53 -12.61 1.63 8.23
CA LEU A 53 -11.87 1.49 6.98
C LEU A 53 -10.87 2.63 6.81
N ILE A 54 -11.28 3.88 7.06
CA ILE A 54 -10.38 5.04 7.02
C ILE A 54 -9.27 4.93 8.06
N ARG A 55 -9.60 4.56 9.29
CA ARG A 55 -8.57 4.31 10.32
C ARG A 55 -7.54 3.26 9.88
N GLN A 56 -7.95 2.28 9.09
CA GLN A 56 -7.02 1.29 8.56
C GLN A 56 -6.12 1.88 7.47
N GLN A 57 -6.62 2.81 6.64
CA GLN A 57 -5.81 3.52 5.65
C GLN A 57 -4.82 4.48 6.30
N GLU A 58 -5.19 5.14 7.41
CA GLU A 58 -4.29 5.97 8.22
C GLU A 58 -3.09 5.16 8.72
N ILE A 59 -3.31 3.98 9.29
CA ILE A 59 -2.23 3.10 9.77
C ILE A 59 -1.34 2.63 8.60
N ILE A 60 -1.92 2.36 7.42
CA ILE A 60 -1.14 2.01 6.22
C ILE A 60 -0.27 3.20 5.79
N LYS A 61 -0.81 4.42 5.89
CA LYS A 61 -0.08 5.65 5.56
C LYS A 61 1.12 5.82 6.48
N GLU A 62 0.91 5.68 7.78
CA GLU A 62 1.98 5.76 8.78
C GLU A 62 3.07 4.71 8.50
N ALA A 63 2.69 3.46 8.19
CA ALA A 63 3.67 2.41 7.86
C ALA A 63 4.46 2.70 6.57
N ILE A 64 3.85 3.31 5.56
CA ILE A 64 4.55 3.75 4.34
C ILE A 64 5.50 4.91 4.66
N GLU A 65 5.04 5.90 5.44
CA GLU A 65 5.84 7.05 5.84
C GLU A 65 7.05 6.63 6.69
N ASP A 66 6.85 5.71 7.64
CA ASP A 66 7.90 5.14 8.48
C ASP A 66 8.96 4.40 7.63
N ALA A 67 8.51 3.56 6.69
CA ALA A 67 9.42 2.85 5.77
C ALA A 67 10.15 3.79 4.79
N ASP A 68 9.61 4.99 4.55
CA ASP A 68 10.21 6.00 3.70
C ASP A 68 11.28 6.86 4.43
N LEU A 69 11.34 6.83 5.78
CA LEU A 69 12.19 7.70 6.58
C LEU A 69 13.69 7.56 6.28
N ASP A 70 14.16 6.32 6.08
CA ASP A 70 15.57 6.03 5.80
C ASP A 70 15.84 5.84 4.29
N HIS A 71 14.82 6.05 3.45
CA HIS A 71 14.84 5.83 2.01
C HIS A 71 15.27 4.41 1.59
N HIS A 72 15.20 3.44 2.49
CA HIS A 72 15.58 2.06 2.25
C HIS A 72 14.60 1.08 2.88
N TRP A 73 13.61 0.69 2.09
CA TRP A 73 12.64 -0.31 2.52
C TRP A 73 13.32 -1.66 2.73
N THR A 74 13.31 -2.12 3.97
CA THR A 74 13.65 -3.49 4.29
C THR A 74 12.59 -4.43 3.72
N LYS A 75 12.96 -5.69 3.53
CA LYS A 75 12.01 -6.72 3.11
C LYS A 75 10.84 -6.86 4.10
N LEU A 76 11.10 -6.65 5.39
CA LEU A 76 10.07 -6.75 6.42
C LEU A 76 9.01 -5.67 6.26
N GLU A 77 9.43 -4.40 6.13
CA GLU A 77 8.53 -3.26 5.92
C GLU A 77 7.73 -3.41 4.63
N TYR A 78 8.40 -3.83 3.55
CA TYR A 78 7.76 -4.14 2.28
C TYR A 78 6.64 -5.19 2.44
N ASP A 79 6.95 -6.33 3.06
CA ASP A 79 5.99 -7.42 3.22
C ASP A 79 4.85 -7.02 4.19
N GLU A 80 5.15 -6.19 5.19
CA GLU A 80 4.18 -5.64 6.12
C GLU A 80 3.17 -4.72 5.42
N VAL A 81 3.63 -3.67 4.73
CA VAL A 81 2.76 -2.74 3.98
C VAL A 81 1.92 -3.51 2.96
N LYS A 82 2.53 -4.41 2.20
CA LYS A 82 1.84 -5.28 1.23
C LYS A 82 0.75 -6.12 1.88
N SER A 83 1.02 -6.69 3.04
CA SER A 83 0.06 -7.48 3.82
C SER A 83 -1.09 -6.62 4.32
N MET A 84 -0.81 -5.41 4.79
CA MET A 84 -1.81 -4.46 5.27
C MET A 84 -2.75 -4.02 4.14
N LEU A 85 -2.21 -3.63 2.98
CA LEU A 85 -2.99 -3.30 1.78
C LEU A 85 -3.89 -4.46 1.35
N LYS A 86 -3.37 -5.70 1.36
CA LYS A 86 -4.15 -6.90 1.03
C LYS A 86 -5.28 -7.17 2.03
N LYS A 87 -5.04 -6.96 3.33
CA LYS A 87 -6.06 -7.10 4.38
C LYS A 87 -7.13 -6.02 4.24
N ALA A 88 -6.75 -4.77 3.95
CA ALA A 88 -7.67 -3.67 3.73
C ALA A 88 -8.59 -3.94 2.52
N ALA A 89 -8.03 -4.36 1.39
CA ALA A 89 -8.81 -4.73 0.21
C ALA A 89 -9.86 -5.83 0.51
N LYS A 90 -9.48 -6.87 1.28
CA LYS A 90 -10.43 -7.91 1.71
C LYS A 90 -11.56 -7.36 2.59
N LYS A 91 -11.25 -6.40 3.47
CA LYS A 91 -12.24 -5.78 4.37
C LYS A 91 -13.21 -4.89 3.60
N VAL A 92 -12.71 -4.08 2.67
CA VAL A 92 -13.54 -3.27 1.75
C VAL A 92 -14.51 -4.16 1.00
N ASN A 93 -14.00 -5.24 0.38
CA ASN A 93 -14.82 -6.19 -0.36
C ASN A 93 -15.88 -6.89 0.51
N ARG A 94 -15.56 -7.20 1.78
CA ARG A 94 -16.51 -7.80 2.71
C ARG A 94 -17.67 -6.85 3.01
N TYR A 95 -17.38 -5.61 3.38
CA TYR A 95 -18.43 -4.64 3.71
C TYR A 95 -19.30 -4.28 2.50
N GLN A 96 -18.72 -4.25 1.30
CA GLN A 96 -19.51 -4.06 0.08
C GLN A 96 -20.50 -5.23 -0.19
N ARG A 97 -20.12 -6.47 0.16
CA ARG A 97 -20.95 -7.67 -0.05
C ARG A 97 -21.94 -7.96 1.07
N ASN A 98 -21.71 -7.47 2.29
CA ASN A 98 -22.57 -7.69 3.45
C ASN A 98 -23.96 -7.01 3.36
N ARG A 99 -24.32 -6.43 2.22
CA ARG A 99 -25.64 -5.84 1.94
C ARG A 99 -26.79 -6.84 1.83
N GLU A 100 -26.55 -8.15 1.97
CA GLU A 100 -27.64 -9.10 2.20
C GLU A 100 -28.37 -8.88 3.55
N HIS A 101 -27.83 -8.04 4.44
CA HIS A 101 -28.37 -7.81 5.79
C HIS A 101 -29.00 -6.42 6.04
N PHE A 102 -29.19 -5.59 5.00
CA PHE A 102 -29.92 -4.31 5.12
C PHE A 102 -31.30 -4.38 4.46
#